data_AF-A0A1G0P6H3-F1
#
_entry.id   AF-A0A1G0P6H3-F1
#
_cell.length_a   1.000
_cell.length_b   1.000
_cell.length_c   1.000
_cell.angle_alpha   90.00
_cell.angle_beta   90.00
_cell.angle_gamma   90.00
#
_symmetry.space_group_name_H-M   'P 1'
#
loop_
_entity.id
_entity.type
_entity.pdbx_description
1 polymer ?
#
loop_
_entity_poly.entity_id
_entity_poly.type
_entity_poly.pdbx_seq_one_letter_code
_entity_poly.pdbx_strand_id
1 'polypeptide(L)'
;MNITKQFMGTFLFILFVLPGLYVGSSNSQTGNKVINGVSDSLHFIGHASFEIKTSDGKIIYIDPFQGTSADYTDSADIILVTHGHGDHNKENLVTKKSTCTVITHVQSNINGVYQSFDIGNIKIYSVAAYNQNHIKNQCVGYIIEFNGIKLYHTGDTGVIPEIEILKKRI
;
A
#
# COMPACT_ATOMS: atom_id res chain seq x y z
N MET A 1 28.33 -35.91 -39.94
CA MET A 1 28.27 -37.18 -40.67
C MET A 1 28.14 -38.31 -39.64
N ASN A 2 27.26 -39.29 -39.91
CA ASN A 2 26.71 -40.37 -39.05
C ASN A 2 25.54 -39.88 -38.16
N ILE A 3 24.25 -39.97 -38.50
CA ILE A 3 23.35 -41.01 -39.10
C ILE A 3 23.21 -42.28 -38.24
N THR A 4 21.93 -42.65 -38.03
CA THR A 4 21.30 -43.91 -37.56
C THR A 4 20.99 -43.97 -36.05
N LYS A 5 19.80 -44.38 -35.58
CA LYS A 5 18.70 -45.18 -36.16
C LYS A 5 17.36 -44.88 -35.44
N GLN A 6 16.30 -45.07 -36.22
CA GLN A 6 14.85 -45.03 -35.96
C GLN A 6 14.36 -46.24 -35.14
N PHE A 7 13.27 -46.10 -34.36
CA PHE A 7 12.19 -47.11 -34.12
C PHE A 7 11.09 -46.42 -33.28
N MET A 8 9.97 -45.98 -33.88
CA MET A 8 8.66 -46.68 -33.93
C MET A 8 8.14 -47.16 -32.57
N GLY A 9 7.07 -46.51 -32.09
CA GLY A 9 6.29 -46.93 -30.93
C GLY A 9 5.04 -46.06 -30.76
N THR A 10 4.01 -46.31 -31.56
CA THR A 10 2.68 -45.74 -31.37
C THR A 10 2.05 -46.37 -30.14
N PHE A 11 1.87 -45.61 -29.06
CA PHE A 11 1.07 -46.04 -27.90
C PHE A 11 -0.30 -45.38 -27.98
N LEU A 12 -1.30 -46.19 -28.30
CA LEU A 12 -2.71 -45.87 -28.25
C LEU A 12 -3.14 -45.86 -26.77
N PHE A 13 -3.35 -44.66 -26.20
CA PHE A 13 -3.99 -44.52 -24.89
C PHE A 13 -5.50 -44.50 -25.07
N ILE A 14 -6.16 -45.63 -24.80
CA ILE A 14 -7.59 -45.67 -24.51
C ILE A 14 -7.72 -45.59 -22.99
N LEU A 15 -8.25 -44.47 -22.48
CA LEU A 15 -8.69 -44.39 -21.09
C LEU A 15 -10.18 -44.06 -21.05
N PHE A 16 -10.92 -44.95 -20.40
CA PHE A 16 -12.36 -44.96 -20.22
C PHE A 16 -12.85 -43.69 -19.50
N VAL A 17 -13.85 -43.02 -20.08
CA VAL A 17 -14.63 -41.97 -19.39
C VAL A 17 -15.66 -42.67 -18.50
N LEU A 18 -15.48 -42.61 -17.18
CA LEU A 18 -16.53 -42.93 -16.23
C LEU A 18 -17.45 -41.71 -16.04
N PRO A 19 -18.79 -41.88 -16.03
CA PRO A 19 -19.70 -40.78 -15.77
C PRO A 19 -19.85 -40.54 -14.27
N GLY A 20 -19.59 -39.30 -13.85
CA GLY A 20 -20.17 -38.72 -12.64
C GLY A 20 -19.31 -38.75 -11.37
N LEU A 21 -18.59 -37.65 -11.12
CA LEU A 21 -18.87 -36.77 -9.98
C LEU A 21 -18.11 -35.45 -10.20
N TYR A 22 -18.85 -34.35 -10.26
CA TYR A 22 -18.31 -32.99 -10.24
C TYR A 22 -18.27 -32.49 -8.78
N VAL A 23 -17.54 -31.39 -8.55
CA VAL A 23 -17.32 -30.61 -7.30
C VAL A 23 -16.01 -30.98 -6.59
N GLY A 24 -15.05 -30.08 -6.38
CA GLY A 24 -14.96 -28.67 -6.77
C GLY A 24 -13.51 -28.20 -6.64
N SER A 25 -12.99 -27.54 -7.67
CA SER A 25 -11.78 -26.72 -7.53
C SER A 25 -12.19 -25.45 -6.81
N SER A 26 -11.67 -25.22 -5.62
CA SER A 26 -11.82 -23.94 -4.91
C SER A 26 -11.03 -22.88 -5.66
N ASN A 27 -11.64 -22.29 -6.69
CA ASN A 27 -11.27 -20.99 -7.21
C ASN A 27 -11.52 -19.96 -6.11
N SER A 28 -10.49 -19.64 -5.34
CA SER A 28 -10.41 -18.31 -4.72
C SER A 28 -9.75 -17.37 -5.72
N GLN A 29 -10.43 -17.16 -6.86
CA GLN A 29 -10.21 -15.98 -7.68
C GLN A 29 -10.94 -14.84 -6.97
N THR A 30 -10.29 -14.20 -6.01
CA THR A 30 -10.64 -12.83 -5.64
C THR A 30 -10.36 -11.99 -6.88
N GLY A 31 -11.40 -11.76 -7.67
CA GLY A 31 -11.31 -11.09 -8.95
C GLY A 31 -10.72 -9.70 -8.78
N ASN A 32 -9.45 -9.54 -9.16
CA ASN A 32 -8.94 -8.23 -9.50
C ASN A 32 -9.74 -7.74 -10.70
N LYS A 33 -10.62 -6.77 -10.45
CA LYS A 33 -11.35 -6.07 -11.49
C LYS A 33 -10.34 -5.19 -12.24
N VAL A 34 -9.61 -5.78 -13.18
CA VAL A 34 -8.71 -5.04 -14.07
C VAL A 34 -9.59 -4.24 -15.02
N ILE A 35 -9.82 -2.97 -14.68
CA ILE A 35 -10.41 -2.00 -15.59
C ILE A 35 -9.22 -1.24 -16.20
N ASN A 36 -8.97 -1.42 -17.50
CA ASN A 36 -7.97 -0.69 -18.28
C ASN A 36 -6.48 -0.90 -17.96
N GLY A 37 -6.09 -1.99 -17.30
CA GLY A 37 -4.67 -2.31 -17.06
C GLY A 37 -3.94 -1.39 -16.07
N VAL A 38 -4.69 -0.53 -15.36
CA VAL A 38 -4.16 0.29 -14.27
C VAL A 38 -4.43 -0.44 -12.96
N SER A 39 -3.39 -0.69 -12.16
CA SER A 39 -3.47 -1.38 -10.87
C SER A 39 -3.04 -0.47 -9.74
N ASP A 40 -3.60 -0.71 -8.55
CA ASP A 40 -3.08 -0.13 -7.31
C ASP A 40 -1.65 -0.66 -7.05
N SER A 41 -0.74 0.22 -6.61
CA SER A 41 0.65 -0.15 -6.32
C SER A 41 1.20 0.59 -5.10
N LEU A 42 2.09 -0.07 -4.36
CA LEU A 42 2.90 0.50 -3.29
C LEU A 42 4.37 0.40 -3.68
N HIS A 43 5.06 1.52 -3.73
CA HIS A 43 6.48 1.61 -4.04
C HIS A 43 7.24 2.12 -2.81
N PHE A 44 8.23 1.34 -2.37
CA PHE A 44 9.13 1.71 -1.29
C PHE A 44 10.32 2.47 -1.87
N ILE A 45 10.49 3.72 -1.46
CA ILE A 45 11.58 4.59 -1.94
C ILE A 45 12.81 4.46 -1.01
N GLY A 46 12.57 4.40 0.30
CA GLY A 46 13.63 4.26 1.29
C GLY A 46 13.22 4.79 2.66
N HIS A 47 13.80 4.25 3.73
CA HIS A 47 13.47 4.60 5.11
C HIS A 47 11.97 4.42 5.43
N ALA A 48 11.22 5.51 5.57
CA ALA A 48 9.77 5.51 5.72
C ALA A 48 9.04 6.11 4.49
N SER A 49 9.78 6.46 3.43
CA SER A 49 9.23 7.00 2.19
C SER A 49 8.51 5.92 1.38
N PHE A 50 7.21 6.11 1.19
CA PHE A 50 6.40 5.29 0.28
C PHE A 50 5.63 6.15 -0.71
N GLU A 51 5.40 5.58 -1.89
CA GLU A 51 4.46 6.09 -2.88
C GLU A 51 3.33 5.06 -3.06
N ILE A 52 2.09 5.52 -2.99
CA ILE A 52 0.91 4.76 -3.39
C ILE A 52 0.38 5.37 -4.68
N LYS A 53 0.20 4.51 -5.69
CA LYS A 53 -0.57 4.84 -6.90
C LYS A 53 -1.85 4.04 -6.87
N THR A 54 -2.98 4.72 -6.95
CA THR A 54 -4.29 4.05 -6.98
C THR A 54 -4.70 3.77 -8.42
N SER A 55 -5.51 2.74 -8.64
CA SER A 55 -6.00 2.35 -9.97
C SER A 55 -6.89 3.41 -10.63
N ASP A 56 -7.46 4.33 -9.84
CA ASP A 56 -8.21 5.51 -10.29
C ASP A 56 -7.33 6.77 -10.43
N GLY A 57 -6.00 6.65 -10.30
CA GLY A 57 -5.03 7.66 -10.72
C GLY A 57 -4.62 8.67 -9.63
N LYS A 58 -4.81 8.35 -8.35
CA LYS A 58 -4.32 9.17 -7.23
C LYS A 58 -2.90 8.78 -6.84
N ILE A 59 -2.10 9.80 -6.53
CA ILE A 59 -0.73 9.66 -6.06
C ILE A 59 -0.65 10.15 -4.62
N ILE A 60 -0.25 9.26 -3.70
CA ILE A 60 -0.08 9.55 -2.28
C ILE A 60 1.37 9.28 -1.92
N TYR A 61 2.07 10.27 -1.37
CA TYR A 61 3.37 10.02 -0.73
C TYR A 61 3.24 10.03 0.78
N ILE A 62 4.01 9.16 1.43
CA ILE A 62 4.05 9.03 2.88
C ILE A 62 5.50 9.22 3.33
N ASP A 63 5.69 10.07 4.33
CA ASP A 63 6.98 10.43 4.94
C ASP A 63 8.13 10.65 3.94
N PRO A 64 8.01 11.56 2.96
CA PRO A 64 9.08 11.79 2.00
C PRO A 64 10.37 12.21 2.72
N PHE A 65 11.46 11.50 2.50
CA PHE A 65 12.78 11.82 3.03
C PHE A 65 13.91 11.26 2.18
N GLN A 66 13.95 9.95 2.02
CA GLN A 66 15.05 9.28 1.32
C GLN A 66 14.84 9.34 -0.20
N GLY A 67 15.92 9.38 -0.96
CA GLY A 67 15.89 9.49 -2.42
C GLY A 67 16.09 10.92 -2.90
N THR A 68 15.94 11.09 -4.21
CA THR A 68 16.11 12.35 -4.94
C THR A 68 14.83 12.68 -5.68
N SER A 69 14.73 13.86 -6.29
CA SER A 69 13.58 14.19 -7.15
C SER A 69 13.37 13.20 -8.31
N ALA A 70 14.39 12.42 -8.68
CA ALA A 70 14.26 11.35 -9.67
C ALA A 70 13.50 10.12 -9.15
N ASP A 71 13.32 9.99 -7.83
CA ASP A 71 12.54 8.93 -7.18
C ASP A 71 11.10 9.40 -6.84
N TYR A 72 10.86 10.71 -6.85
CA TYR A 72 9.55 11.35 -6.61
C TYR A 72 8.99 11.97 -7.91
N THR A 73 8.87 11.14 -8.95
CA THR A 73 8.56 11.62 -10.31
C THR A 73 7.11 12.05 -10.51
N ASP A 74 6.18 11.39 -9.82
CA ASP A 74 4.77 11.67 -9.99
C ASP A 74 4.32 12.81 -9.09
N SER A 75 3.47 13.69 -9.63
CA SER A 75 2.94 14.82 -8.86
C SER A 75 1.90 14.32 -7.85
N ALA A 76 2.08 14.68 -6.58
CA ALA A 76 1.23 14.21 -5.50
C ALA A 76 -0.18 14.83 -5.54
N ASP A 77 -1.19 14.00 -5.27
CA ASP A 77 -2.51 14.45 -4.84
C ASP A 77 -2.55 14.62 -3.32
N ILE A 78 -1.83 13.76 -2.58
CA ILE A 78 -1.80 13.74 -1.12
C ILE A 78 -0.37 13.51 -0.66
N ILE A 79 0.06 14.25 0.36
CA ILE A 79 1.31 13.96 1.09
C ILE A 79 0.96 13.78 2.57
N LEU A 80 1.37 12.65 3.14
CA LEU A 80 1.18 12.33 4.54
C LEU A 80 2.53 12.40 5.27
N VAL A 81 2.56 13.08 6.41
CA VAL A 81 3.74 13.18 7.28
C VAL A 81 3.36 12.76 8.70
N THR A 82 4.01 11.71 9.20
CA THR A 82 3.70 11.06 10.48
C THR A 82 4.18 11.88 11.68
N HIS A 83 5.28 12.62 11.55
CA HIS A 83 5.85 13.46 12.60
C HIS A 83 6.90 14.45 12.06
N GLY A 84 7.39 15.35 12.92
CA GLY A 84 8.25 16.47 12.52
C GLY A 84 9.74 16.17 12.35
N HIS A 85 10.20 14.92 12.51
CA HIS A 85 11.63 14.61 12.38
C HIS A 85 12.12 14.74 10.93
N GLY A 86 13.40 15.05 10.78
CA GLY A 86 14.01 15.38 9.50
C GLY A 86 14.03 14.22 8.50
N ASP A 87 13.95 13.00 8.99
CA ASP A 87 13.91 11.74 8.26
C ASP A 87 12.49 11.29 7.83
N HIS A 88 11.48 12.13 8.06
CA HIS A 88 10.08 11.86 7.63
C HIS A 88 9.41 13.06 6.93
N ASN A 89 10.02 14.25 6.92
CA ASN A 89 9.34 15.49 6.57
C ASN A 89 10.08 16.34 5.51
N LYS A 90 10.43 15.74 4.38
CA LYS A 90 11.00 16.39 3.19
C LYS A 90 10.00 16.47 2.04
N GLU A 91 8.81 17.00 2.32
CA GLU A 91 7.77 17.21 1.31
C GLU A 91 8.19 18.09 0.12
N ASN A 92 9.31 18.81 0.24
CA ASN A 92 9.91 19.62 -0.83
C ASN A 92 10.60 18.77 -1.92
N LEU A 93 10.85 17.48 -1.67
CA LEU A 93 11.32 16.53 -2.69
C LEU A 93 10.22 16.16 -3.69
N VAL A 94 8.96 16.33 -3.27
CA VAL A 94 7.78 15.90 -4.02
C VAL A 94 7.19 17.08 -4.80
N THR A 95 6.99 16.89 -6.10
CA THR A 95 6.21 17.84 -6.90
C THR A 95 4.74 17.74 -6.49
N LYS A 96 4.12 18.87 -6.13
CA LYS A 96 2.72 18.92 -5.68
C LYS A 96 1.81 19.33 -6.83
N LYS A 97 0.69 18.62 -7.05
CA LYS A 97 -0.41 19.15 -7.87
C LYS A 97 -0.94 20.45 -7.25
N SER A 98 -1.55 21.32 -8.04
CA SER A 98 -2.18 22.56 -7.52
C SER A 98 -3.29 22.27 -6.51
N THR A 99 -3.89 21.09 -6.57
CA THR A 99 -4.91 20.59 -5.63
C THR A 99 -4.36 19.66 -4.56
N CYS A 100 -3.02 19.55 -4.44
CA CYS A 100 -2.40 18.63 -3.49
C CYS A 100 -2.79 18.99 -2.05
N THR A 101 -3.19 18.00 -1.27
CA THR A 101 -3.43 18.16 0.17
C THR A 101 -2.26 17.60 0.95
N VAL A 102 -1.65 18.41 1.81
CA VAL A 102 -0.60 17.96 2.73
C VAL A 102 -1.21 17.77 4.11
N ILE A 103 -1.05 16.58 4.68
CA ILE A 103 -1.54 16.21 6.01
C ILE A 103 -0.34 15.74 6.84
N THR A 104 0.08 16.58 7.77
CA THR A 104 1.10 16.29 8.79
C THR A 104 0.49 15.93 10.14
N HIS A 105 1.31 15.44 11.06
CA HIS A 105 0.94 15.18 12.47
C HIS A 105 0.19 16.33 13.15
N VAL A 106 0.44 17.59 12.79
CA VAL A 106 -0.13 18.79 13.43
C VAL A 106 -1.66 18.84 13.30
N GLN A 107 -2.21 18.64 12.09
CA GLN A 107 -3.66 18.53 11.92
C GLN A 107 -4.19 17.12 12.22
N SER A 108 -3.34 16.10 12.19
CA SER A 108 -3.76 14.72 12.41
C SER A 108 -3.98 14.37 13.88
N ASN A 109 -3.34 15.08 14.82
CA ASN A 109 -3.52 14.89 16.25
C ASN A 109 -3.67 16.25 16.95
N ILE A 110 -4.91 16.60 17.29
CA ILE A 110 -5.23 17.86 17.96
C ILE A 110 -5.46 17.54 19.43
N ASN A 111 -4.48 17.85 20.28
CA ASN A 111 -4.55 17.65 21.74
C ASN A 111 -4.91 16.20 22.16
N GLY A 112 -4.36 15.20 21.47
CA GLY A 112 -4.62 13.78 21.74
C GLY A 112 -5.85 13.22 21.01
N VAL A 113 -6.58 14.06 20.25
CA VAL A 113 -7.71 13.64 19.43
C VAL A 113 -7.24 13.38 18.00
N TYR A 114 -7.21 12.11 17.62
CA TYR A 114 -6.86 11.64 16.28
C TYR A 114 -7.99 11.97 15.27
N GLN A 115 -7.62 12.65 14.20
CA GLN A 115 -8.53 13.11 13.14
C GLN A 115 -8.64 12.11 11.98
N SER A 116 -9.69 12.28 11.18
CA SER A 116 -9.87 11.56 9.92
C SER A 116 -10.07 12.54 8.77
N PHE A 117 -9.63 12.15 7.57
CA PHE A 117 -9.70 12.97 6.37
C PHE A 117 -10.25 12.14 5.22
N ASP A 118 -11.25 12.69 4.54
CA ASP A 118 -11.82 12.11 3.32
C ASP A 118 -11.41 12.98 2.13
N ILE A 119 -10.64 12.41 1.20
CA ILE A 119 -10.16 13.09 -0.01
C ILE A 119 -10.64 12.29 -1.22
N GLY A 120 -11.81 12.65 -1.73
CA GLY A 120 -12.48 11.86 -2.76
C GLY A 120 -12.90 10.50 -2.23
N ASN A 121 -12.37 9.43 -2.83
CA ASN A 121 -12.58 8.03 -2.43
C ASN A 121 -11.50 7.50 -1.47
N ILE A 122 -10.51 8.32 -1.11
CA ILE A 122 -9.45 7.95 -0.16
C ILE A 122 -9.86 8.41 1.23
N LYS A 123 -9.85 7.48 2.19
CA LYS A 123 -10.08 7.78 3.61
C LYS A 123 -8.79 7.61 4.38
N ILE A 124 -8.47 8.57 5.23
CA ILE A 124 -7.25 8.56 6.04
C ILE A 124 -7.67 8.70 7.50
N TYR A 125 -7.22 7.77 8.34
CA TYR A 125 -7.43 7.80 9.78
C TYR A 125 -6.09 7.94 10.45
N SER A 126 -5.88 9.02 11.21
CA SER A 126 -4.73 9.09 12.08
C SER A 126 -4.94 8.19 13.31
N VAL A 127 -3.86 7.62 13.80
CA VAL A 127 -3.87 6.73 14.96
C VAL A 127 -2.65 6.98 15.83
N ALA A 128 -2.66 6.43 17.05
CA ALA A 128 -1.54 6.57 17.97
C ALA A 128 -0.24 6.03 17.37
N ALA A 129 0.82 6.84 17.49
CA ALA A 129 2.19 6.46 17.21
C ALA A 129 3.10 7.10 18.26
N TYR A 130 3.97 6.29 18.88
CA TYR A 130 4.98 6.76 19.82
C TYR A 130 5.97 5.66 20.18
N ASN A 131 7.10 6.10 20.73
CA ASN A 131 8.08 5.27 21.40
C ASN A 131 8.90 6.14 22.38
N GLN A 132 10.00 5.62 22.92
CA GLN A 132 10.85 6.35 23.87
C GLN A 132 11.46 7.67 23.31
N ASN A 133 11.60 7.77 21.99
CA ASN A 133 12.16 8.91 21.27
C ASN A 133 11.07 9.77 20.59
N HIS A 134 9.80 9.36 20.64
CA HIS A 134 8.70 9.96 19.88
C HIS A 134 7.51 10.23 20.80
N ILE A 135 7.23 11.50 21.08
CA ILE A 135 6.15 11.92 21.98
C ILE A 135 4.80 11.66 21.31
N LYS A 136 3.89 10.99 22.02
CA LYS A 136 2.55 10.58 21.54
C LYS A 136 1.70 11.68 20.91
N ASN A 137 1.82 12.90 21.41
CA ASN A 137 1.04 14.05 20.89
C ASN A 137 1.75 14.81 19.76
N GLN A 138 2.89 14.32 19.29
CA GLN A 138 3.67 14.91 18.21
C GLN A 138 3.85 13.95 17.03
N CYS A 139 3.27 12.76 17.13
CA CYS A 139 3.40 11.69 16.13
C CYS A 139 2.04 11.04 15.88
N VAL A 140 1.85 10.52 14.67
CA VAL A 140 0.69 9.73 14.27
C VAL A 140 1.11 8.58 13.37
N GLY A 141 0.38 7.47 13.44
CA GLY A 141 0.32 6.51 12.34
C GLY A 141 -0.86 6.86 11.43
N TYR A 142 -0.92 6.27 10.24
CA TYR A 142 -2.02 6.45 9.30
C TYR A 142 -2.58 5.11 8.85
N ILE A 143 -3.89 4.95 8.92
CA ILE A 143 -4.62 3.94 8.16
C ILE A 143 -5.20 4.64 6.93
N ILE A 144 -4.86 4.13 5.75
CA ILE A 144 -5.25 4.70 4.46
C ILE A 144 -6.13 3.66 3.76
N GLU A 145 -7.37 4.03 3.47
CA GLU A 145 -8.33 3.18 2.77
C GLU A 145 -8.63 3.73 1.38
N PHE A 146 -8.49 2.89 0.36
CA PHE A 146 -8.78 3.23 -1.04
C PHE A 146 -9.05 1.95 -1.82
N ASN A 147 -9.98 1.97 -2.78
CA ASN A 147 -10.26 0.83 -3.69
C ASN A 147 -10.44 -0.54 -3.00
N GLY A 148 -10.96 -0.55 -1.76
CA GLY A 148 -11.14 -1.77 -0.94
C GLY A 148 -9.87 -2.27 -0.23
N ILE A 149 -8.74 -1.58 -0.41
CA ILE A 149 -7.46 -1.82 0.28
C ILE A 149 -7.42 -0.98 1.56
N LYS A 150 -6.83 -1.54 2.62
CA LYS A 150 -6.40 -0.81 3.81
C LYS A 150 -4.90 -0.95 3.98
N LEU A 151 -4.19 0.17 4.11
CA LEU A 151 -2.77 0.22 4.41
C LEU A 151 -2.56 0.90 5.76
N TYR A 152 -1.82 0.25 6.67
CA TYR A 152 -1.43 0.85 7.94
C TYR A 152 0.06 1.22 7.91
N HIS A 153 0.35 2.51 7.91
CA HIS A 153 1.69 3.05 8.14
C HIS A 153 1.84 3.43 9.60
N THR A 154 2.80 2.84 10.28
CA THR A 154 2.95 3.00 11.73
C THR A 154 3.68 4.29 12.11
N GLY A 155 4.36 4.95 11.17
CA GLY A 155 5.44 5.88 11.52
C GLY A 155 6.44 5.20 12.46
N ASP A 156 7.09 6.00 13.29
CA ASP A 156 8.06 5.53 14.29
C ASP A 156 7.37 5.04 15.56
N THR A 157 6.63 3.95 15.45
CA THR A 157 5.89 3.36 16.57
C THR A 157 6.61 2.16 17.17
N GLY A 158 6.72 2.15 18.50
CA GLY A 158 7.18 0.99 19.25
C GLY A 158 6.04 -0.01 19.55
N VAL A 159 6.23 -0.89 20.53
CA VAL A 159 5.14 -1.75 21.01
C VAL A 159 4.25 -0.95 21.95
N ILE A 160 3.02 -0.64 21.51
CA ILE A 160 2.04 0.14 22.27
C ILE A 160 0.70 -0.61 22.40
N PRO A 161 -0.07 -0.41 23.48
CA PRO A 161 -1.36 -1.11 23.68
C PRO A 161 -2.37 -0.88 22.56
N GLU A 162 -2.34 0.29 21.91
CA GLU A 162 -3.26 0.67 20.84
C GLU A 162 -3.16 -0.25 19.62
N ILE A 163 -2.00 -0.89 19.37
CA ILE A 163 -1.83 -1.83 18.25
C ILE A 163 -2.82 -2.99 18.34
N GLU A 164 -3.10 -3.51 19.55
CA GLU A 164 -4.07 -4.59 19.74
C GLU A 164 -5.51 -4.18 19.39
N ILE A 165 -5.83 -2.90 19.58
CA ILE A 165 -7.13 -2.34 19.19
C ILE A 165 -7.18 -2.18 17.66
N LEU A 166 -6.08 -1.75 17.04
CA LEU A 166 -5.99 -1.53 15.60
C LEU A 166 -6.02 -2.82 14.79
N LYS A 167 -5.51 -3.96 15.31
CA LYS A 167 -5.62 -5.29 14.65
C LYS A 167 -7.04 -5.71 14.30
N LYS A 168 -8.06 -5.13 14.94
CA LYS A 168 -9.48 -5.40 14.63
C LYS A 168 -10.03 -4.51 13.51
N ARG A 169 -9.27 -3.49 13.10
CA ARG A 169 -9.68 -2.44 12.14
C ARG A 169 -8.95 -2.56 10.79
N ILE A 170 -7.80 -3.22 10.78
CA ILE A 170 -6.91 -3.47 9.64
C ILE A 170 -7.04 -4.95 9.28
#